data_AF-A0AAD4WTL1-F1
#
_entry.id   AF-A0AAD4WTL1-F1
#
_cell.length_a   1.000
_cell.length_b   1.000
_cell.length_c   1.000
_cell.angle_alpha   90.00
_cell.angle_beta   90.00
_cell.angle_gamma   90.00
#
_symmetry.space_group_name_H-M   'P 1'
#
loop_
_entity.id
_entity.type
_entity.pdbx_description
1 polymer ?
#
loop_
_entity_poly.entity_id
_entity_poly.type
_entity_poly.pdbx_seq_one_letter_code
_entity_poly.pdbx_strand_id
1 'polypeptide(L)'
;MFFELPYWSKLKLRHNLDVMHVEKNVFDTLVGTILDIEGKTKDTIKARLDLERMGIRRGLWMNRDSDKARRDLAFFSMKPNDKKEFLKFVSSVKFPNGYASNIARCVNVDGGKFTGLKSHDCHVFMQRLLPVGIRHLLPEDVVKPIMLLSRFFSQMMAKTLRKTDTLQLRHDMVQVLCKFEMIFPPAFFTSMMHVMVHLPEEALLAGPVNYRWMYPIERLLGELKKSVRNRAKLEGSIIEAWVQYESLTFCGIRLTCATFLIFVAQYQPELSPFTLFLPGHLVKNFCEFLRDAVCIRRAFSPQ
;
A
#
# COMPACT_ATOMS: atom_id res chain seq x y z
N MET A 1 -19.55 12.67 -14.45
CA MET A 1 -20.14 12.49 -13.10
C MET A 1 -19.47 13.33 -12.01
N PHE A 2 -18.24 13.05 -11.51
CA PHE A 2 -17.66 13.88 -10.43
C PHE A 2 -17.22 15.30 -10.86
N PHE A 3 -16.91 15.47 -12.15
CA PHE A 3 -16.49 16.75 -12.74
C PHE A 3 -17.63 17.78 -12.87
N GLU A 4 -18.89 17.35 -12.69
CA GLU A 4 -20.09 18.20 -12.81
C GLU A 4 -20.50 18.81 -11.46
N LEU A 5 -19.83 18.43 -10.36
CA LEU A 5 -20.17 18.93 -9.03
C LEU A 5 -19.79 20.42 -8.90
N PRO A 6 -20.67 21.32 -8.42
CA PRO A 6 -20.42 22.76 -8.37
C PRO A 6 -19.16 23.19 -7.59
N TYR A 7 -18.72 22.36 -6.65
CA TYR A 7 -17.53 22.60 -5.84
C TYR A 7 -16.25 22.00 -6.43
N TRP A 8 -16.34 21.20 -7.50
CA TRP A 8 -15.20 20.52 -8.10
C TRP A 8 -14.10 21.49 -8.55
N SER A 9 -14.49 22.63 -9.13
CA SER A 9 -13.57 23.70 -9.53
C SER A 9 -12.83 24.32 -8.35
N LYS A 10 -13.40 24.26 -7.14
CA LYS A 10 -12.87 24.84 -5.90
C LYS A 10 -11.92 23.90 -5.14
N LEU A 11 -11.87 22.61 -5.48
CA LEU A 11 -11.01 21.65 -4.82
C LEU A 11 -9.54 21.83 -5.24
N LYS A 12 -8.67 22.09 -4.25
CA LYS A 12 -7.21 22.14 -4.44
C LYS A 12 -6.62 20.76 -4.76
N LEU A 13 -7.21 19.71 -4.20
CA LEU A 13 -6.87 18.32 -4.50
C LEU A 13 -8.09 17.64 -5.09
N ARG A 14 -8.05 17.35 -6.39
CA ARG A 14 -9.14 16.69 -7.13
C ARG A 14 -9.01 15.18 -7.16
N HIS A 15 -7.80 14.67 -7.01
CA HIS A 15 -7.48 13.25 -7.01
C HIS A 15 -6.53 12.96 -5.85
N ASN A 16 -6.81 11.90 -5.10
CA ASN A 16 -5.95 11.42 -4.02
C ASN A 16 -5.09 10.28 -4.60
N LEU A 17 -3.77 10.46 -4.63
CA LEU A 17 -2.87 9.41 -5.06
C LEU A 17 -2.90 8.27 -4.06
N ASP A 18 -3.16 7.06 -4.57
CA ASP A 18 -3.16 5.86 -3.76
C ASP A 18 -1.72 5.43 -3.44
N VAL A 19 -1.15 6.03 -2.38
CA VAL A 19 0.21 5.77 -1.94
C VAL A 19 0.45 4.29 -1.65
N MET A 20 -0.59 3.57 -1.20
CA MET A 20 -0.52 2.14 -0.95
C MET A 20 -0.16 1.38 -2.21
N HIS A 21 -0.90 1.63 -3.28
CA HIS A 21 -0.67 0.96 -4.55
C HIS A 21 0.57 1.49 -5.26
N VAL A 22 0.86 2.79 -5.14
CA VAL A 22 2.08 3.37 -5.73
C VAL A 22 3.32 2.67 -5.18
N GLU A 23 3.50 2.64 -3.85
CA GLU A 23 4.70 2.01 -3.27
C GLU A 23 4.74 0.50 -3.51
N LYS A 24 3.59 -0.20 -3.47
CA LYS A 24 3.54 -1.61 -3.86
C LYS A 24 4.04 -1.82 -5.29
N ASN A 25 3.60 -1.01 -6.24
CA ASN A 25 4.03 -1.13 -7.64
C ASN A 25 5.51 -0.80 -7.82
N VAL A 26 6.01 0.20 -7.09
CA VAL A 26 7.45 0.54 -7.06
C VAL A 26 8.25 -0.62 -6.48
N PHE A 27 7.78 -1.22 -5.38
CA PHE A 27 8.37 -2.40 -4.77
C PHE A 27 8.41 -3.58 -5.75
N ASP A 28 7.28 -3.93 -6.37
CA ASP A 28 7.19 -5.05 -7.30
C ASP A 28 8.13 -4.86 -8.51
N THR A 29 8.23 -3.63 -9.01
CA THR A 29 9.12 -3.25 -10.12
C THR A 29 10.59 -3.34 -9.70
N LEU A 30 10.95 -2.78 -8.56
CA LEU A 30 12.32 -2.75 -8.04
C LEU A 30 12.80 -4.15 -7.71
N VAL A 31 12.08 -4.86 -6.84
CA VAL A 31 12.42 -6.21 -6.40
C VAL A 31 12.38 -7.20 -7.56
N GLY A 32 11.40 -7.10 -8.45
CA GLY A 32 11.33 -7.92 -9.66
C GLY A 32 12.55 -7.74 -10.57
N THR A 33 13.11 -6.53 -10.64
CA THR A 33 14.27 -6.21 -11.48
C THR A 33 15.59 -6.63 -10.84
N ILE A 34 15.82 -6.30 -9.56
CA ILE A 34 17.08 -6.67 -8.88
C ILE A 34 17.17 -8.18 -8.61
N LEU A 35 16.05 -8.88 -8.43
CA LEU A 35 16.03 -10.34 -8.32
C LEU A 35 15.91 -11.03 -9.66
N ASP A 36 15.86 -10.31 -10.78
CA ASP A 36 15.73 -10.86 -12.13
C ASP A 36 14.63 -11.93 -12.22
N ILE A 37 13.43 -11.61 -11.72
CA ILE A 37 12.30 -12.53 -11.68
C ILE A 37 11.63 -12.53 -13.06
N GLU A 38 11.52 -13.72 -13.65
CA GLU A 38 10.85 -13.91 -14.94
C GLU A 38 9.44 -13.30 -14.94
N GLY A 39 9.12 -12.54 -15.99
CA GLY A 39 7.84 -11.83 -16.14
C GLY A 39 7.67 -10.58 -15.26
N LYS A 40 8.55 -10.33 -14.29
CA LYS A 40 8.52 -9.12 -13.43
C LYS A 40 9.70 -8.18 -13.64
N THR A 41 10.85 -8.70 -14.04
CA THR A 41 12.04 -7.90 -14.33
C THR A 41 11.79 -6.88 -15.44
N LYS A 42 12.28 -5.66 -15.24
CA LYS A 42 12.28 -4.63 -16.29
C LYS A 42 13.52 -4.69 -17.19
N ASP A 43 14.43 -5.58 -16.87
CA ASP A 43 15.59 -5.90 -17.69
C ASP A 43 15.25 -6.99 -18.73
N THR A 44 14.41 -6.64 -19.69
CA THR A 44 13.92 -7.57 -20.73
C THR A 44 14.80 -7.55 -21.98
N ILE A 45 14.71 -8.59 -22.82
CA ILE A 45 15.40 -8.61 -24.14
C ILE A 45 15.02 -7.38 -24.97
N LYS A 46 13.75 -6.96 -24.96
CA LYS A 46 13.29 -5.75 -25.68
C LYS A 46 13.98 -4.51 -25.13
N ALA A 47 14.03 -4.34 -23.81
CA ALA A 47 14.72 -3.21 -23.19
C ALA A 47 16.21 -3.17 -23.54
N ARG A 48 16.86 -4.34 -23.67
CA ARG A 48 18.27 -4.46 -24.06
C ARG A 48 18.51 -4.06 -25.52
N LEU A 49 17.62 -4.46 -26.43
CA LEU A 49 17.65 -4.04 -27.84
C LEU A 49 17.39 -2.54 -27.99
N ASP A 50 16.49 -1.98 -27.18
CA ASP A 50 16.23 -0.53 -27.17
C ASP A 50 17.49 0.25 -26.71
N LEU A 51 18.20 -0.23 -25.67
CA LEU A 51 19.46 0.36 -25.24
C LEU A 51 20.54 0.34 -26.35
N GLU A 52 20.63 -0.76 -27.10
CA GLU A 52 21.54 -0.88 -28.24
C GLU A 52 21.17 0.09 -29.37
N ARG A 53 19.88 0.16 -29.72
CA ARG A 53 19.37 1.09 -30.74
C ARG A 53 19.61 2.56 -30.36
N MET A 54 19.49 2.88 -29.07
CA MET A 54 19.74 4.23 -28.55
C MET A 54 21.23 4.56 -28.39
N GLY A 55 22.14 3.58 -28.55
CA GLY A 55 23.58 3.81 -28.43
C GLY A 55 24.07 4.06 -27.00
N ILE A 56 23.28 3.72 -25.98
CA ILE A 56 23.59 3.99 -24.56
C ILE A 56 23.85 2.71 -23.77
N ARG A 57 24.66 2.79 -22.72
CA ARG A 57 24.95 1.71 -21.75
C ARG A 57 25.39 0.38 -22.40
N ARG A 58 26.49 0.45 -23.16
CA ARG A 58 27.09 -0.71 -23.86
C ARG A 58 27.26 -1.97 -23.01
N GLY A 59 27.61 -1.80 -21.72
CA GLY A 59 27.74 -2.93 -20.79
C GLY A 59 26.44 -3.69 -20.51
N LEU A 60 25.29 -3.16 -20.95
CA LEU A 60 24.00 -3.82 -20.90
C LEU A 60 23.51 -4.29 -22.27
N TRP A 61 24.31 -4.31 -23.33
CA TRP A 61 23.80 -4.78 -24.62
C TRP A 61 23.66 -6.31 -24.67
N MET A 62 22.98 -6.81 -25.71
CA MET A 62 22.90 -8.25 -25.95
C MET A 62 24.28 -8.77 -26.34
N ASN A 63 24.71 -9.87 -25.71
CA ASN A 63 25.98 -10.52 -26.04
C ASN A 63 25.78 -11.38 -27.30
N ARG A 64 26.63 -11.18 -28.31
CA ARG A 64 26.60 -11.86 -29.62
C ARG A 64 27.83 -12.76 -29.85
N ASP A 65 28.59 -13.07 -28.81
CA ASP A 65 29.79 -13.91 -28.88
C ASP A 65 29.47 -15.39 -29.18
N SER A 66 28.20 -15.78 -29.09
CA SER A 66 27.68 -17.11 -29.46
C SER A 66 26.67 -17.03 -30.60
N ASP A 67 26.44 -18.13 -31.33
CA ASP A 67 25.47 -18.26 -32.43
C ASP A 67 24.05 -17.73 -32.11
N LYS A 68 23.74 -17.57 -30.82
CA LYS A 68 22.52 -16.92 -30.34
C LYS A 68 22.87 -15.71 -29.48
N ALA A 69 22.15 -14.61 -29.74
CA ALA A 69 22.17 -13.43 -28.90
C ALA A 69 21.62 -13.77 -27.51
N ARG A 70 22.42 -13.53 -26.46
CA ARG A 70 22.05 -13.83 -25.07
C ARG A 70 22.00 -12.55 -24.22
N ARG A 71 21.12 -12.56 -23.22
CA ARG A 71 21.04 -11.50 -22.21
C ARG A 71 21.87 -11.93 -21.00
N ASP A 72 23.00 -11.25 -20.80
CA ASP A 72 23.83 -11.44 -19.62
C ASP A 72 23.20 -10.75 -18.40
N LEU A 73 23.47 -11.30 -17.21
CA LEU A 73 22.94 -10.77 -15.95
C LEU A 73 23.43 -9.34 -15.72
N ALA A 74 22.50 -8.42 -15.45
CA ALA A 74 22.84 -7.02 -15.20
C ALA A 74 23.66 -6.85 -13.91
N PHE A 75 24.52 -5.82 -13.87
CA PHE A 75 25.29 -5.49 -12.66
C PHE A 75 24.40 -5.09 -11.45
N PHE A 76 23.18 -4.64 -11.71
CA PHE A 76 22.18 -4.30 -10.68
C PHE A 76 21.30 -5.49 -10.28
N SER A 77 21.51 -6.67 -10.87
CA SER A 77 20.79 -7.89 -10.54
C SER A 77 21.63 -8.80 -9.65
N MET A 78 21.00 -9.40 -8.65
CA MET A 78 21.67 -10.33 -7.73
C MET A 78 22.08 -11.61 -8.45
N LYS A 79 23.29 -12.09 -8.16
CA LYS A 79 23.74 -13.40 -8.62
C LYS A 79 22.89 -14.50 -8.00
N PRO A 80 22.84 -15.72 -8.59
CA PRO A 80 22.00 -16.80 -8.07
C PRO A 80 22.26 -17.16 -6.59
N ASN A 81 23.51 -17.11 -6.14
CA ASN A 81 23.86 -17.37 -4.74
C ASN A 81 23.41 -16.24 -3.81
N ASP A 82 23.72 -15.00 -4.17
CA ASP A 82 23.32 -13.78 -3.44
C ASP A 82 21.78 -13.70 -3.33
N LYS A 83 21.06 -14.08 -4.40
CA LYS A 83 19.60 -14.18 -4.41
C LYS A 83 19.08 -15.19 -3.39
N LYS A 84 19.69 -16.38 -3.30
CA LYS A 84 19.33 -17.39 -2.30
C LYS A 84 19.62 -16.89 -0.88
N GLU A 85 20.76 -16.23 -0.68
CA GLU A 85 21.12 -15.63 0.60
C GLU A 85 20.11 -14.55 1.03
N PHE A 86 19.75 -13.65 0.11
CA PHE A 86 18.73 -12.62 0.34
C PHE A 86 17.39 -13.23 0.77
N LEU A 87 16.91 -14.24 0.05
CA LEU A 87 15.64 -14.90 0.36
C LEU A 87 15.69 -15.64 1.69
N LYS A 88 16.82 -16.28 2.02
CA LYS A 88 17.04 -16.90 3.33
C LYS A 88 17.01 -15.86 4.45
N PHE A 89 17.68 -14.71 4.26
CA PHE A 89 17.62 -13.60 5.20
C PHE A 89 16.18 -13.13 5.41
N VAL A 90 15.43 -12.85 4.35
CA VAL A 90 14.04 -12.40 4.48
C VAL A 90 13.18 -13.44 5.21
N SER A 91 13.39 -14.74 4.93
CA SER A 91 12.64 -15.82 5.58
C SER A 91 12.95 -15.99 7.07
N SER A 92 14.12 -15.54 7.54
CA SER A 92 14.53 -15.65 8.95
C SER A 92 14.03 -14.50 9.81
N VAL A 93 13.60 -13.38 9.21
CA VAL A 93 13.11 -12.23 9.95
C VAL A 93 11.78 -12.52 10.63
N LYS A 94 11.72 -12.23 11.94
CA LYS A 94 10.50 -12.29 12.75
C LYS A 94 10.05 -10.88 13.11
N PHE A 95 8.75 -10.66 13.10
CA PHE A 95 8.14 -9.38 13.48
C PHE A 95 7.34 -9.50 14.77
N PRO A 96 7.18 -8.39 15.52
CA PRO A 96 6.23 -8.32 16.62
C PRO A 96 4.81 -8.65 16.15
N ASN A 97 4.00 -9.18 17.06
CA ASN A 97 2.61 -9.50 16.76
C ASN A 97 1.85 -8.25 16.29
N GLY A 98 1.09 -8.39 15.20
CA GLY A 98 0.32 -7.30 14.59
C GLY A 98 1.12 -6.33 13.71
N TYR A 99 2.45 -6.47 13.61
CA TYR A 99 3.27 -5.55 12.80
C TYR A 99 3.28 -5.89 11.31
N ALA A 100 3.51 -7.15 10.94
CA ALA A 100 3.51 -7.62 9.55
C ALA A 100 2.98 -9.06 9.49
N SER A 101 2.60 -9.53 8.30
CA SER A 101 2.28 -10.94 8.14
C SER A 101 3.54 -11.81 8.24
N ASN A 102 3.37 -13.13 8.33
CA ASN A 102 4.51 -14.04 8.30
C ASN A 102 5.10 -14.11 6.87
N ILE A 103 6.02 -13.18 6.57
CA ILE A 103 6.66 -13.02 5.27
C ILE A 103 7.37 -14.31 4.83
N ALA A 104 7.87 -15.13 5.75
CA ALA A 104 8.53 -16.39 5.43
C ALA A 104 7.63 -17.32 4.59
N ARG A 105 6.30 -17.28 4.78
CA ARG A 105 5.33 -18.06 3.98
C ARG A 105 5.24 -17.59 2.53
N CYS A 106 5.70 -16.38 2.24
CA CYS A 106 5.68 -15.77 0.92
C CYS A 106 7.03 -15.91 0.19
N VAL A 107 8.03 -16.53 0.80
CA VAL A 107 9.37 -16.71 0.21
C VAL A 107 9.50 -18.10 -0.39
N ASN A 108 9.84 -18.17 -1.68
CA ASN A 108 10.28 -19.42 -2.31
C ASN A 108 11.77 -19.30 -2.65
N VAL A 109 12.62 -19.90 -1.80
CA VAL A 109 14.09 -19.84 -1.94
C VAL A 109 14.56 -20.60 -3.18
N ASP A 110 14.04 -21.81 -3.40
CA ASP A 110 14.44 -22.64 -4.55
C ASP A 110 13.96 -22.04 -5.87
N GLY A 111 12.75 -21.47 -5.87
CA GLY A 111 12.18 -20.75 -7.00
C GLY A 111 12.67 -19.31 -7.17
N GLY A 112 13.53 -18.81 -6.27
CA GLY A 112 14.15 -17.49 -6.38
C GLY A 112 13.16 -16.31 -6.39
N LYS A 113 11.96 -16.46 -5.81
CA LYS A 113 10.86 -15.48 -5.96
C LYS A 113 10.00 -15.35 -4.72
N PHE A 114 9.25 -14.25 -4.67
CA PHE A 114 8.17 -14.03 -3.69
C PHE A 114 6.80 -14.37 -4.28
N THR A 115 5.93 -14.97 -3.47
CA THR A 115 4.55 -15.32 -3.82
C THR A 115 3.58 -14.89 -2.73
N GLY A 116 2.50 -14.21 -3.10
CA GLY A 116 1.41 -13.89 -2.17
C GLY A 116 1.68 -12.75 -1.18
N LEU A 117 2.68 -11.91 -1.42
CA LEU A 117 2.87 -10.68 -0.64
C LEU A 117 1.66 -9.76 -0.82
N LYS A 118 1.09 -9.29 0.30
CA LYS A 118 0.07 -8.24 0.28
C LYS A 118 0.74 -6.87 0.25
N SER A 119 -0.03 -5.83 -0.09
CA SER A 119 0.47 -4.45 -0.14
C SER A 119 1.24 -4.12 1.14
N HIS A 120 0.63 -4.34 2.32
CA HIS A 120 1.24 -4.10 3.62
C HIS A 120 2.63 -4.74 3.79
N ASP A 121 2.79 -5.98 3.35
CA ASP A 121 4.08 -6.68 3.44
C ASP A 121 5.12 -6.00 2.55
N CYS A 122 4.74 -5.56 1.35
CA CYS A 122 5.61 -4.81 0.45
C CYS A 122 6.07 -3.49 1.06
N HIS A 123 5.22 -2.76 1.79
CA HIS A 123 5.61 -1.51 2.47
C HIS A 123 6.62 -1.76 3.59
N VAL A 124 6.34 -2.73 4.46
CA VAL A 124 7.28 -3.12 5.53
C VAL A 124 8.62 -3.54 4.93
N PHE A 125 8.56 -4.33 3.85
CA PHE A 125 9.75 -4.77 3.15
C PHE A 125 10.53 -3.58 2.58
N MET A 126 9.89 -2.74 1.76
CA MET A 126 10.51 -1.58 1.11
C MET A 126 11.19 -0.66 2.12
N GLN A 127 10.53 -0.38 3.25
CA GLN A 127 11.00 0.61 4.22
C GLN A 127 12.02 0.05 5.22
N ARG A 128 11.93 -1.24 5.57
CA ARG A 128 12.72 -1.82 6.68
C ARG A 128 13.69 -2.91 6.24
N LEU A 129 13.22 -3.86 5.43
CA LEU A 129 14.01 -5.06 5.11
C LEU A 129 14.96 -4.84 3.94
N LEU A 130 14.45 -4.25 2.85
CA LEU A 130 15.21 -4.03 1.63
C LEU A 130 16.53 -3.28 1.88
N PRO A 131 16.56 -2.12 2.57
CA PRO A 131 17.80 -1.36 2.77
C PRO A 131 18.82 -2.05 3.67
N VAL A 132 18.43 -3.11 4.39
CA VAL A 132 19.33 -3.94 5.20
C VAL A 132 19.81 -5.14 4.38
N GLY A 133 18.89 -5.84 3.73
CA GLY A 133 19.18 -7.10 3.05
C GLY A 133 20.03 -6.98 1.78
N ILE A 134 20.07 -5.81 1.14
CA ILE A 134 20.81 -5.65 -0.13
C ILE A 134 22.27 -5.19 0.02
N ARG A 135 22.69 -4.77 1.22
CA ARG A 135 23.92 -3.96 1.40
C ARG A 135 25.19 -4.63 0.90
N HIS A 136 25.34 -5.93 1.15
CA HIS A 136 26.52 -6.71 0.75
C HIS A 136 26.28 -7.55 -0.52
N LEU A 137 25.07 -7.51 -1.07
CA LEU A 137 24.65 -8.37 -2.19
C LEU A 137 24.64 -7.64 -3.55
N LEU A 138 24.68 -6.32 -3.55
CA LEU A 138 24.67 -5.48 -4.75
C LEU A 138 25.78 -4.42 -4.68
N PRO A 139 26.23 -3.89 -5.84
CA PRO A 139 27.19 -2.79 -5.86
C PRO A 139 26.69 -1.56 -5.09
N GLU A 140 27.61 -0.84 -4.45
CA GLU A 140 27.27 0.32 -3.61
C GLU A 140 26.49 1.40 -4.38
N ASP A 141 26.80 1.58 -5.67
CA ASP A 141 26.10 2.49 -6.58
C ASP A 141 24.64 2.12 -6.80
N VAL A 142 24.27 0.85 -6.62
CA VAL A 142 22.88 0.35 -6.70
C VAL A 142 22.21 0.40 -5.34
N VAL A 143 22.93 0.04 -4.28
CA VAL A 143 22.43 0.01 -2.90
C VAL A 143 22.06 1.41 -2.41
N LYS A 144 22.93 2.41 -2.58
CA LYS A 144 22.72 3.77 -2.07
C LYS A 144 21.40 4.39 -2.57
N PRO A 145 21.09 4.40 -3.89
CA PRO A 145 19.81 4.92 -4.39
C PRO A 145 18.59 4.17 -3.85
N ILE A 146 18.68 2.84 -3.72
CA ILE A 146 17.57 2.04 -3.15
C ILE A 146 17.36 2.39 -1.68
N MET A 147 18.43 2.54 -0.90
CA MET A 147 18.33 2.97 0.50
C MET A 147 17.71 4.37 0.63
N LEU A 148 18.04 5.30 -0.27
CA LEU A 148 17.41 6.62 -0.30
C LEU A 148 15.92 6.53 -0.63
N LEU A 149 15.51 5.65 -1.56
CA LEU A 149 14.10 5.39 -1.84
C LEU A 149 13.36 4.82 -0.62
N SER A 150 13.95 3.83 0.05
CA SER A 150 13.39 3.26 1.29
C SER A 150 13.23 4.32 2.38
N ARG A 151 14.22 5.21 2.53
CA ARG A 151 14.17 6.33 3.48
C ARG A 151 13.08 7.32 3.11
N PHE A 152 12.97 7.69 1.84
CA PHE A 152 11.93 8.57 1.32
C PHE A 152 10.54 8.07 1.71
N PHE A 153 10.24 6.80 1.40
CA PHE A 153 8.97 6.18 1.76
C PHE A 153 8.78 6.18 3.29
N SER A 154 9.76 5.72 4.07
CA SER A 154 9.66 5.71 5.53
C SER A 154 9.39 7.09 6.14
N GLN A 155 9.89 8.18 5.54
CA GLN A 155 9.65 9.55 6.01
C GLN A 155 8.28 10.06 5.56
N MET A 156 7.89 9.80 4.32
CA MET A 156 6.58 10.17 3.76
C MET A 156 5.40 9.54 4.52
N MET A 157 5.59 8.33 5.06
CA MET A 157 4.56 7.61 5.83
C MET A 157 4.77 7.67 7.34
N ALA A 158 5.57 8.64 7.81
CA ALA A 158 5.66 8.92 9.22
C ALA A 158 4.30 9.41 9.76
N LYS A 159 4.01 9.08 11.03
CA LYS A 159 2.79 9.52 11.72
C LYS A 159 2.65 11.05 11.72
N THR A 160 3.77 11.74 11.83
CA THR A 160 3.85 13.20 11.86
C THR A 160 4.75 13.66 10.74
N LEU A 161 4.29 14.64 9.97
CA LEU A 161 5.02 15.15 8.82
C LEU A 161 5.29 16.64 9.00
N ARG A 162 6.57 17.03 9.10
CA ARG A 162 6.98 18.44 9.19
C ARG A 162 7.12 19.01 7.79
N LYS A 163 6.60 20.24 7.57
CA LYS A 163 6.64 20.90 6.26
C LYS A 163 8.06 21.03 5.69
N THR A 164 9.04 21.36 6.53
CA THR A 164 10.46 21.46 6.14
C THR A 164 10.99 20.14 5.58
N ASP A 165 10.67 19.03 6.26
CA ASP A 165 11.09 17.70 5.85
C ASP A 165 10.42 17.30 4.54
N THR A 166 9.13 17.63 4.36
CA THR A 166 8.40 17.35 3.10
C THR A 166 8.96 18.14 1.92
N LEU A 167 9.37 19.39 2.13
CA LEU A 167 10.05 20.18 1.10
C LEU A 167 11.40 19.54 0.72
N GLN A 168 12.16 19.04 1.69
CA GLN A 168 13.39 18.30 1.40
C GLN A 168 13.10 17.01 0.61
N LEU A 169 12.04 16.28 0.97
CA LEU A 169 11.63 15.05 0.28
C LEU A 169 11.32 15.27 -1.20
N ARG A 170 10.84 16.47 -1.59
CA ARG A 170 10.68 16.83 -3.02
C ARG A 170 12.02 16.79 -3.77
N HIS A 171 13.07 17.35 -3.18
CA HIS A 171 14.40 17.38 -3.79
C HIS A 171 15.05 15.99 -3.76
N ASP A 172 14.94 15.27 -2.63
CA ASP A 172 15.49 13.92 -2.48
C ASP A 172 14.90 12.96 -3.52
N MET A 173 13.59 13.03 -3.78
CA MET A 173 12.94 12.12 -4.74
C MET A 173 13.43 12.33 -6.17
N VAL A 174 13.66 13.59 -6.58
CA VAL A 174 14.22 13.88 -7.91
C VAL A 174 15.62 13.28 -8.03
N GLN A 175 16.46 13.43 -7.00
CA GLN A 175 17.80 12.83 -6.99
C GLN A 175 17.76 11.30 -7.05
N VAL A 176 16.81 10.66 -6.36
CA VAL A 176 16.61 9.20 -6.43
C VAL A 176 16.26 8.77 -7.85
N LEU A 177 15.32 9.45 -8.51
CA LEU A 177 14.95 9.12 -9.89
C LEU A 177 16.12 9.31 -10.86
N CYS A 178 16.87 10.40 -10.77
CA CYS A 178 18.04 10.62 -11.62
C CYS A 178 19.10 9.53 -11.41
N LYS A 179 19.36 9.11 -10.16
CA LYS A 179 20.29 8.00 -9.87
C LYS A 179 19.78 6.68 -10.44
N PHE A 180 18.48 6.40 -10.32
CA PHE A 180 17.87 5.23 -10.95
C PHE A 180 17.97 5.29 -12.47
N GLU A 181 17.91 6.48 -13.08
CA GLU A 181 18.02 6.66 -14.53
C GLU A 181 19.45 6.42 -15.03
N MET A 182 20.44 6.48 -14.15
CA MET A 182 21.80 6.06 -14.49
C MET A 182 21.97 4.53 -14.41
N ILE A 183 21.15 3.85 -13.61
CA ILE A 183 21.32 2.43 -13.26
C ILE A 183 20.41 1.52 -14.09
N PHE A 184 19.10 1.78 -14.09
CA PHE A 184 18.08 0.88 -14.64
C PHE A 184 17.64 1.27 -16.05
N PRO A 185 17.29 0.31 -16.92
CA PRO A 185 16.88 0.60 -18.29
C PRO A 185 15.61 1.47 -18.32
N PRO A 186 15.33 2.20 -19.42
CA PRO A 186 14.11 3.02 -19.54
C PRO A 186 12.81 2.28 -19.22
N ALA A 187 12.73 0.98 -19.52
CA ALA A 187 11.59 0.12 -19.18
C ALA A 187 11.28 0.01 -17.67
N PHE A 188 12.23 0.38 -16.80
CA PHE A 188 12.05 0.45 -15.36
C PHE A 188 11.10 1.57 -14.93
N PHE A 189 11.06 2.65 -15.70
CA PHE A 189 10.31 3.86 -15.41
C PHE A 189 8.85 3.73 -15.82
N THR A 190 8.12 2.91 -15.08
CA THR A 190 6.66 2.82 -15.20
C THR A 190 5.99 4.11 -14.73
N SER A 191 4.71 4.31 -15.07
CA SER A 191 3.93 5.47 -14.60
C SER A 191 4.01 5.64 -13.08
N MET A 192 3.97 4.55 -12.31
CA MET A 192 4.05 4.58 -10.85
C MET A 192 5.41 5.07 -10.33
N MET A 193 6.50 4.85 -11.07
CA MET A 193 7.81 5.40 -10.70
C MET A 193 7.81 6.93 -10.79
N HIS A 194 7.20 7.48 -11.83
CA HIS A 194 7.11 8.93 -12.00
C HIS A 194 6.16 9.58 -11.01
N VAL A 195 5.05 8.92 -10.68
CA VAL A 195 4.06 9.44 -9.70
C VAL A 195 4.69 9.77 -8.33
N MET A 196 5.79 9.10 -7.96
CA MET A 196 6.50 9.35 -6.70
C MET A 196 6.89 10.82 -6.49
N VAL A 197 7.23 11.56 -7.56
CA VAL A 197 7.62 12.98 -7.45
C VAL A 197 6.48 13.88 -6.96
N HIS A 198 5.23 13.44 -7.14
CA HIS A 198 4.05 14.19 -6.75
C HIS A 198 3.62 13.90 -5.30
N LEU A 199 4.09 12.79 -4.71
CA LEU A 199 3.69 12.39 -3.35
C LEU A 199 3.98 13.44 -2.28
N PRO A 200 5.16 14.10 -2.27
CA PRO A 200 5.44 15.12 -1.25
C PRO A 200 4.56 16.36 -1.41
N GLU A 201 4.30 16.80 -2.64
CA GLU A 201 3.42 17.94 -2.91
C GLU A 201 1.99 17.66 -2.45
N GLU A 202 1.49 16.46 -2.73
CA GLU A 202 0.18 16.05 -2.25
C GLU A 202 0.12 15.95 -0.72
N ALA A 203 1.19 15.49 -0.07
CA ALA A 203 1.25 15.48 1.39
C ALA A 203 1.31 16.88 2.02
N LEU A 204 1.88 17.87 1.33
CA LEU A 204 1.83 19.28 1.75
C LEU A 204 0.40 19.84 1.70
N LEU A 205 -0.40 19.41 0.72
CA LEU A 205 -1.78 19.87 0.53
C LEU A 205 -2.79 19.13 1.42
N ALA A 206 -2.68 17.80 1.51
CA ALA A 206 -3.67 16.93 2.14
C ALA A 206 -3.23 16.37 3.50
N GLY A 207 -2.01 16.67 3.93
CA GLY A 207 -1.44 16.19 5.18
C GLY A 207 -0.91 14.76 5.11
N PRO A 208 -0.64 14.15 6.29
CA PRO A 208 0.00 12.84 6.40
C PRO A 208 -0.73 11.74 5.63
N VAL A 209 0.04 10.85 4.99
CA VAL A 209 -0.50 9.71 4.22
C VAL A 209 -1.37 8.80 5.08
N ASN A 210 -1.12 8.76 6.40
CA ASN A 210 -1.82 7.93 7.38
C ASN A 210 -3.34 8.10 7.37
N TYR A 211 -3.84 9.29 7.03
CA TYR A 211 -5.28 9.58 6.97
C TYR A 211 -5.90 9.26 5.60
N ARG A 212 -5.07 8.93 4.61
CA ARG A 212 -5.45 8.78 3.19
C ARG A 212 -5.17 7.39 2.64
N TRP A 213 -4.80 6.44 3.51
CA TRP A 213 -4.59 5.05 3.12
C TRP A 213 -5.86 4.39 2.63
N MET A 214 -5.69 3.54 1.62
CA MET A 214 -6.77 2.69 1.13
C MET A 214 -6.99 1.44 1.98
N TYR A 215 -6.10 1.09 2.93
CA TYR A 215 -6.27 -0.10 3.77
C TYR A 215 -7.64 -0.23 4.44
N PRO A 216 -8.17 0.79 5.15
CA PRO A 216 -9.45 0.66 5.83
C PRO A 216 -10.60 0.51 4.83
N ILE A 217 -10.52 1.23 3.71
CA ILE A 217 -11.51 1.21 2.64
C ILE A 217 -11.54 -0.16 1.96
N GLU A 218 -10.40 -0.68 1.53
CA GLU A 218 -10.32 -2.00 0.90
C GLU A 218 -10.72 -3.13 1.84
N ARG A 219 -10.37 -3.03 3.13
CA ARG A 219 -10.80 -4.00 4.13
C ARG A 219 -12.32 -3.98 4.29
N LEU A 220 -12.92 -2.79 4.40
CA LEU A 220 -14.38 -2.63 4.45
C LEU A 220 -15.04 -3.22 3.20
N LEU A 221 -14.58 -2.83 2.01
CA LEU A 221 -15.10 -3.36 0.74
C LEU A 221 -14.96 -4.89 0.66
N GLY A 222 -13.88 -5.45 1.21
CA GLY A 222 -13.68 -6.88 1.33
C GLY A 222 -14.76 -7.56 2.18
N GLU A 223 -15.14 -6.99 3.33
CA GLU A 223 -16.21 -7.52 4.17
C GLU A 223 -17.59 -7.36 3.50
N LEU A 224 -17.87 -6.20 2.91
CA LEU A 224 -19.11 -5.98 2.15
C LEU A 224 -19.25 -6.97 0.99
N LYS A 225 -18.15 -7.32 0.33
CA LYS A 225 -18.18 -8.30 -0.76
C LYS A 225 -18.57 -9.70 -0.27
N LYS A 226 -18.18 -10.08 0.94
CA LYS A 226 -18.58 -11.37 1.55
C LYS A 226 -20.05 -11.40 1.95
N SER A 227 -20.64 -10.24 2.23
CA SER A 227 -22.04 -10.15 2.65
C SER A 227 -23.02 -10.24 1.47
N VAL A 228 -22.56 -10.14 0.24
CA VAL A 228 -23.38 -10.28 -0.97
C VAL A 228 -23.77 -11.74 -1.17
N ARG A 229 -25.01 -12.08 -0.84
CA ARG A 229 -25.61 -13.41 -1.12
C ARG A 229 -26.33 -13.46 -2.47
N ASN A 230 -26.94 -12.36 -2.90
CA ASN A 230 -27.61 -12.24 -4.19
C ASN A 230 -26.94 -11.17 -5.07
N ARG A 231 -26.28 -11.60 -6.15
CA ARG A 231 -25.59 -10.69 -7.08
C ARG A 231 -26.56 -9.85 -7.94
N ALA A 232 -27.81 -10.26 -8.11
CA ALA A 232 -28.82 -9.48 -8.81
C ALA A 232 -29.37 -8.32 -7.96
N LYS A 233 -29.19 -8.38 -6.62
CA LYS A 233 -29.65 -7.35 -5.67
C LYS A 233 -28.56 -7.04 -4.64
N LEU A 234 -27.45 -6.45 -5.12
CA LEU A 234 -26.27 -6.15 -4.31
C LEU A 234 -26.58 -5.31 -3.07
N GLU A 235 -27.29 -4.19 -3.27
CA GLU A 235 -27.62 -3.25 -2.18
C GLU A 235 -28.49 -3.93 -1.11
N GLY A 236 -29.50 -4.69 -1.53
CA GLY A 236 -30.39 -5.43 -0.61
C GLY A 236 -29.65 -6.47 0.22
N SER A 237 -28.76 -7.26 -0.39
CA SER A 237 -27.95 -8.23 0.35
C SER A 237 -26.99 -7.59 1.34
N ILE A 238 -26.41 -6.43 1.00
CA ILE A 238 -25.54 -5.69 1.90
C ILE A 238 -26.35 -5.14 3.09
N ILE A 239 -27.50 -4.51 2.83
CA ILE A 239 -28.38 -3.94 3.88
C ILE A 239 -28.82 -5.04 4.84
N GLU A 240 -29.30 -6.18 4.35
CA GLU A 240 -29.75 -7.29 5.18
C GLU A 240 -28.64 -7.79 6.12
N ALA A 241 -27.43 -7.98 5.59
CA ALA A 241 -26.29 -8.42 6.39
C ALA A 241 -25.85 -7.36 7.43
N TRP A 242 -25.94 -6.07 7.08
CA TRP A 242 -25.67 -4.98 8.02
C TRP A 242 -26.68 -4.92 9.15
N VAL A 243 -27.98 -5.06 8.85
CA VAL A 243 -29.03 -5.11 9.88
C VAL A 243 -28.80 -6.28 10.83
N GLN A 244 -28.41 -7.44 10.32
CA GLN A 244 -28.03 -8.60 11.14
C GLN A 244 -26.81 -8.29 12.01
N TYR A 245 -25.76 -7.70 11.44
CA TYR A 245 -24.55 -7.32 12.17
C TYR A 245 -24.82 -6.31 13.29
N GLU A 246 -25.58 -5.25 13.01
CA GLU A 246 -25.97 -4.24 14.01
C GLU A 246 -26.83 -4.84 15.12
N SER A 247 -27.81 -5.67 14.76
CA SER A 247 -28.67 -6.36 15.73
C SER A 247 -27.86 -7.25 16.67
N LEU A 248 -26.93 -8.05 16.12
CA LEU A 248 -26.05 -8.91 16.91
C LEU A 248 -25.07 -8.10 17.77
N THR A 249 -24.50 -7.01 17.24
CA THR A 249 -23.60 -6.12 17.98
C THR A 249 -24.34 -5.45 19.14
N PHE A 250 -25.56 -4.97 18.91
CA PHE A 250 -26.39 -4.35 19.92
C PHE A 250 -26.81 -5.33 21.02
N CYS A 251 -27.25 -6.53 20.64
CA CYS A 251 -27.51 -7.62 21.58
C CYS A 251 -26.24 -7.99 22.37
N GLY A 252 -25.09 -8.07 21.69
CA GLY A 252 -23.79 -8.35 22.29
C GLY A 252 -23.39 -7.32 23.34
N ILE A 253 -23.48 -6.02 23.04
CA ILE A 253 -23.20 -4.92 23.98
C ILE A 253 -24.14 -4.99 25.19
N ARG A 254 -25.44 -5.23 24.96
CA ARG A 254 -26.41 -5.37 26.06
C ARG A 254 -26.14 -6.59 26.94
N LEU A 255 -25.76 -7.72 26.35
CA LEU A 255 -25.41 -8.94 27.08
C LEU A 255 -24.09 -8.76 27.85
N THR A 256 -23.08 -8.08 27.28
CA THR A 256 -21.83 -7.78 28.01
C THR A 256 -22.07 -6.78 29.15
N CYS A 257 -22.90 -5.75 28.94
CA CYS A 257 -23.32 -4.86 30.02
C CYS A 257 -24.10 -5.61 31.11
N ALA A 258 -25.01 -6.53 30.75
CA ALA A 258 -25.72 -7.34 31.73
C ALA A 258 -24.76 -8.25 32.52
N THR A 259 -23.76 -8.83 31.87
CA THR A 259 -22.74 -9.68 32.53
C THR A 259 -21.83 -8.84 33.43
N PHE A 260 -21.48 -7.61 33.02
CA PHE A 260 -20.69 -6.66 33.83
C PHE A 260 -21.49 -6.14 35.03
N LEU A 261 -22.80 -5.88 34.87
CA LEU A 261 -23.69 -5.51 35.97
C LEU A 261 -23.89 -6.66 36.96
N ILE A 262 -23.96 -7.92 36.49
CA ILE A 262 -23.99 -9.11 37.36
C ILE A 262 -22.67 -9.27 38.12
N PHE A 263 -21.52 -9.01 37.46
CA PHE A 263 -20.20 -9.07 38.10
C PHE A 263 -20.02 -7.96 39.15
N VAL A 264 -20.47 -6.73 38.88
CA VAL A 264 -20.47 -5.62 39.85
C VAL A 264 -21.42 -5.90 41.01
N ALA A 265 -22.60 -6.47 40.75
CA ALA A 265 -23.56 -6.86 41.78
C ALA A 265 -23.06 -8.00 42.70
N GLN A 266 -22.19 -8.89 42.19
CA GLN A 266 -21.58 -9.97 43.00
C GLN A 266 -20.39 -9.53 43.85
N TYR A 267 -19.68 -8.44 43.49
CA TYR A 267 -18.45 -8.02 44.17
C TYR A 267 -18.52 -6.68 44.91
N GLN A 268 -19.56 -5.86 44.70
CA GLN A 268 -19.77 -4.57 45.39
C GLN A 268 -21.28 -4.36 45.69
N PRO A 269 -21.82 -4.93 46.79
CA PRO A 269 -23.26 -4.86 47.09
C PRO A 269 -23.77 -3.48 47.57
N GLU A 270 -22.91 -2.48 47.77
CA GLU A 270 -23.28 -1.18 48.36
C GLU A 270 -23.54 -0.05 47.34
N LEU A 271 -23.46 -0.31 46.03
CA LEU A 271 -23.76 0.71 45.00
C LEU A 271 -25.17 0.52 44.42
N SER A 272 -26.04 1.50 44.68
CA SER A 272 -27.44 1.53 44.22
C SER A 272 -27.54 1.49 42.67
N PRO A 273 -28.56 0.81 42.10
CA PRO A 273 -28.67 0.60 40.65
C PRO A 273 -29.00 1.84 39.80
N PHE A 274 -29.18 3.02 40.43
CA PHE A 274 -29.82 4.18 39.78
C PHE A 274 -28.86 5.16 39.07
N THR A 275 -27.54 4.91 39.04
CA THR A 275 -26.57 5.90 38.54
C THR A 275 -25.96 5.58 37.16
N LEU A 276 -26.66 4.85 36.29
CA LEU A 276 -26.24 4.69 34.89
C LEU A 276 -27.37 4.99 33.90
N PHE A 277 -27.68 6.29 33.76
CA PHE A 277 -28.44 6.81 32.62
C PHE A 277 -27.49 7.06 31.45
N LEU A 278 -27.68 6.38 30.32
CA LEU A 278 -27.05 6.72 29.03
C LEU A 278 -27.99 7.62 28.21
N PRO A 279 -27.49 8.70 27.55
CA PRO A 279 -28.33 9.71 26.92
C PRO A 279 -28.86 9.27 25.55
N GLY A 280 -30.18 9.24 25.40
CA GLY A 280 -30.92 8.88 24.18
C GLY A 280 -30.93 9.92 23.06
N HIS A 281 -29.88 10.74 22.90
CA HIS A 281 -29.90 11.86 21.96
C HIS A 281 -29.16 11.64 20.62
N LEU A 282 -28.56 10.46 20.37
CA LEU A 282 -27.78 10.22 19.14
C LEU A 282 -28.59 9.70 17.93
N VAL A 283 -29.84 9.29 18.11
CA VAL A 283 -30.64 8.67 17.03
C VAL A 283 -31.22 9.71 16.05
N LYS A 284 -31.49 10.94 16.50
CA LYS A 284 -32.09 11.98 15.64
C LYS A 284 -31.12 12.52 14.58
N ASN A 285 -29.84 12.68 14.91
CA ASN A 285 -28.88 13.33 14.02
C ASN A 285 -28.41 12.42 12.86
N PHE A 286 -28.51 11.10 12.98
CA PHE A 286 -28.09 10.17 11.91
C PHE A 286 -29.18 9.96 10.84
N CYS A 287 -30.46 9.99 11.23
CA CYS A 287 -31.59 9.97 10.30
C CYS A 287 -31.74 11.27 9.49
N GLU A 288 -31.21 12.40 9.97
CA GLU A 288 -31.08 13.64 9.20
C GLU A 288 -29.90 13.57 8.23
N PHE A 289 -28.75 13.04 8.65
CA PHE A 289 -27.59 12.81 7.77
C PHE A 289 -27.89 11.84 6.61
N LEU A 290 -28.63 10.76 6.87
CA LEU A 290 -29.10 9.84 5.83
C LEU A 290 -30.21 10.45 4.95
N ARG A 291 -31.04 11.35 5.48
CA ARG A 291 -32.01 12.10 4.67
C ARG A 291 -31.32 13.07 3.72
N ASP A 292 -30.27 13.75 4.17
CA ASP A 292 -29.48 14.65 3.32
C ASP A 292 -28.70 13.87 2.25
N ALA A 293 -28.17 12.68 2.58
CA ALA A 293 -27.54 11.79 1.61
C ALA A 293 -28.53 11.21 0.57
N VAL A 294 -29.81 11.01 0.94
CA VAL A 294 -30.86 10.49 0.05
C VAL A 294 -31.54 11.62 -0.76
N CYS A 295 -31.66 12.83 -0.21
CA CYS A 295 -32.20 14.01 -0.91
C CYS A 295 -31.29 14.45 -2.07
N ILE A 296 -29.97 14.25 -1.98
CA ILE A 296 -29.03 14.52 -3.07
C ILE A 296 -29.31 13.63 -4.30
N ARG A 297 -29.96 12.46 -4.16
CA ARG A 297 -30.30 11.59 -5.31
C ARG A 297 -31.67 11.88 -5.94
N ARG A 298 -32.59 12.56 -5.25
CA ARG A 298 -33.89 12.97 -5.84
C ARG A 298 -33.78 14.15 -6.82
N ALA A 299 -32.64 14.86 -6.85
CA ALA A 299 -32.37 15.91 -7.83
C ALA A 299 -31.72 15.41 -9.14
N PHE A 300 -31.40 14.11 -9.26
CA PHE A 300 -30.69 13.53 -10.41
C PHE A 300 -31.44 12.36 -11.07
N SER A 301 -32.74 12.54 -11.32
CA SER A 301 -33.46 11.79 -12.35
C SER A 301 -33.72 12.74 -13.52
N PRO A 302 -33.08 12.57 -14.69
CA PRO A 302 -33.78 12.73 -15.95
C PRO A 302 -34.65 11.49 -16.18
N GLN A 303 -35.67 11.65 -17.00
CA GLN A 303 -36.65 10.64 -17.42
C GLN A 303 -36.00 9.40 -18.05
#